data_AF-A0A3B8N6I1-F1
#
_entry.id   AF-A0A3B8N6I1-F1
#
_cell.length_a   1.000
_cell.length_b   1.000
_cell.length_c   1.000
_cell.angle_alpha   90.00
_cell.angle_beta   90.00
_cell.angle_gamma   90.00
#
_symmetry.space_group_name_H-M   'P 1'
#
loop_
_entity.id
_entity.type
_entity.pdbx_description
1 polymer ?
#
loop_
_entity_poly.entity_id
_entity_poly.type
_entity_poly.pdbx_seq_one_letter_code
_entity_poly.pdbx_strand_id
1 'polypeptide(L)'
;MNAQAIADSVKKAVEEVLGMYLMETPVLKETKVRQDNEGFKDVSVIVGLASDKLEGVLIVSYNKGIIFEFMKNILGEEVAELNKEAVDAAGELTNQISGVFRRELEKFGLKLERSEERRVGKECRSRWSPYH
;
A
#
# COMPACT_ATOMS: atom_id res chain seq x y z
N MET A 1 9.93 -4.55 18.99
CA MET A 1 10.11 -4.87 17.55
C MET A 1 11.23 -3.98 17.02
N ASN A 2 12.19 -4.53 16.28
CA ASN A 2 13.25 -3.74 15.66
C ASN A 2 12.75 -3.19 14.31
N ALA A 3 13.13 -1.96 13.96
CA ALA A 3 12.81 -1.33 12.67
C ALA A 3 13.17 -2.22 11.47
N GLN A 4 14.23 -3.02 11.60
CA GLN A 4 14.64 -3.98 10.58
C GLN A 4 13.54 -5.02 10.27
N ALA A 5 12.86 -5.56 11.29
CA ALA A 5 11.82 -6.56 11.09
C ALA A 5 10.60 -6.00 10.34
N ILE A 6 10.27 -4.73 10.55
CA ILE A 6 9.22 -4.03 9.79
C ILE A 6 9.66 -3.91 8.33
N ALA A 7 10.88 -3.42 8.09
CA ALA A 7 11.40 -3.23 6.74
C ALA A 7 11.45 -4.56 5.96
N ASP A 8 11.90 -5.63 6.59
CA ASP A 8 11.95 -6.96 5.99
C ASP A 8 10.54 -7.51 5.68
N SER A 9 9.57 -7.26 6.57
CA SER A 9 8.17 -7.65 6.36
C SER A 9 7.53 -6.88 5.19
N VAL A 10 7.80 -5.57 5.08
CA VAL A 10 7.34 -4.75 3.94
C VAL A 10 7.98 -5.23 2.64
N LYS A 11 9.31 -5.43 2.64
CA LYS A 11 10.05 -5.92 1.48
C LYS A 11 9.42 -7.21 0.94
N LYS A 12 9.22 -8.18 1.83
CA LYS A 12 8.65 -9.48 1.47
C LYS A 12 7.22 -9.37 0.94
N ALA A 13 6.40 -8.52 1.56
CA ALA A 13 5.03 -8.29 1.09
C ALA A 13 4.99 -7.69 -0.32
N VAL A 14 5.89 -6.74 -0.60
CA VAL A 14 5.99 -6.11 -1.93
C VAL A 14 6.54 -7.09 -2.97
N GLU A 15 7.58 -7.86 -2.64
CA GLU A 15 8.15 -8.87 -3.54
C GLU A 15 7.15 -9.99 -3.87
N GLU A 16 6.41 -10.50 -2.88
CA GLU A 16 5.42 -11.56 -3.08
C GLU A 16 4.27 -11.09 -3.97
N VAL A 17 3.71 -9.91 -3.70
CA VAL A 17 2.56 -9.41 -4.45
C VAL A 17 2.97 -8.93 -5.83
N LEU A 18 3.94 -8.02 -5.95
CA LEU A 18 4.32 -7.49 -7.26
C LEU A 18 4.97 -8.58 -8.13
N GLY A 19 5.74 -9.49 -7.55
CA GLY A 19 6.34 -10.61 -8.30
C GLY A 19 5.30 -11.54 -8.91
N MET A 20 4.12 -11.67 -8.30
CA MET A 20 3.02 -12.45 -8.86
C MET A 20 2.40 -11.81 -10.12
N TYR A 21 2.37 -10.47 -10.18
CA TYR A 21 1.61 -9.75 -11.21
C TYR A 21 2.47 -9.11 -12.30
N LEU A 22 3.70 -8.68 -11.98
CA LEU A 22 4.55 -7.94 -12.92
C LEU A 22 5.52 -8.86 -13.67
N MET A 23 5.56 -10.16 -13.38
CA MET A 23 6.56 -11.12 -13.92
C MET A 23 8.02 -10.71 -13.67
N GLU A 24 8.24 -9.66 -12.87
CA GLU A 24 9.53 -9.12 -12.46
C GLU A 24 9.57 -8.97 -10.94
N THR A 25 10.74 -9.16 -10.35
CA THR A 25 10.92 -9.01 -8.91
C THR A 25 11.30 -7.57 -8.58
N PRO A 26 10.50 -6.83 -7.79
CA PRO A 26 10.84 -5.48 -7.39
C PRO A 26 12.12 -5.46 -6.52
N VAL A 27 12.98 -4.48 -6.75
CA VAL A 27 14.23 -4.32 -5.99
C VAL A 27 14.10 -3.17 -5.00
N LEU A 28 14.26 -3.47 -3.70
CA LEU A 28 14.32 -2.45 -2.65
C LEU A 28 15.58 -1.60 -2.80
N LYS A 29 15.41 -0.29 -3.03
CA LYS A 29 16.53 0.66 -3.20
C LYS A 29 17.04 1.24 -1.87
N GLU A 30 16.14 1.68 -1.01
CA GLU A 30 16.49 2.35 0.24
C GLU A 30 15.46 2.08 1.34
N THR A 31 15.93 2.05 2.58
CA THR A 31 15.09 2.04 3.78
C THR A 31 15.50 3.23 4.62
N LYS A 32 14.58 4.17 4.85
CA LYS A 32 14.83 5.35 5.70
C LYS A 32 13.62 5.69 6.55
N VAL A 33 13.88 6.20 7.74
CA VAL A 33 12.86 6.86 8.57
C VAL A 33 12.67 8.26 8.01
N ARG A 34 11.42 8.63 7.67
CA ARG A 34 11.08 9.98 7.18
C ARG A 34 10.36 10.76 8.27
N GLN A 35 10.58 12.08 8.27
CA GLN A 35 9.86 13.04 9.13
C GLN A 35 9.06 14.06 8.31
N ASP A 36 9.30 14.08 7.00
CA ASP A 36 8.66 14.92 6.00
C ASP A 36 7.53 14.16 5.26
N ASN A 37 6.62 14.92 4.66
CA ASN A 37 5.54 14.40 3.83
C ASN A 37 5.94 14.29 2.34
N GLU A 38 7.23 14.30 2.01
CA GLU A 38 7.68 14.25 0.62
C GLU A 38 7.77 12.79 0.11
N GLY A 39 7.49 12.59 -1.18
CA GLY A 39 7.61 11.29 -1.86
C GLY A 39 6.31 10.55 -2.16
N PHE A 40 5.15 11.21 -2.01
CA PHE A 40 3.95 10.76 -2.71
C PHE A 40 4.17 10.82 -4.22
N LYS A 41 3.59 9.85 -4.92
CA LYS A 41 3.67 9.71 -6.38
C LYS A 41 2.29 9.94 -7.00
N ASP A 42 2.13 9.54 -8.26
CA ASP A 42 0.88 9.70 -9.02
C ASP A 42 -0.35 9.16 -8.27
N VAL A 43 -0.24 7.99 -7.63
CA VAL A 43 -1.32 7.38 -6.85
C VAL A 43 -0.77 6.93 -5.50
N SER A 44 -1.46 7.29 -4.42
CA SER A 44 -1.09 6.89 -3.06
C SER A 44 -2.29 6.34 -2.32
N VAL A 45 -2.13 5.16 -1.73
CA VAL A 45 -3.17 4.46 -0.98
C VAL A 45 -2.75 4.36 0.47
N ILE A 46 -3.69 4.63 1.37
CA ILE A 46 -3.48 4.65 2.82
C ILE A 46 -4.33 3.56 3.44
N VAL A 47 -3.70 2.67 4.20
CA VAL A 47 -4.36 1.58 4.92
C VAL A 47 -4.06 1.73 6.40
N GLY A 48 -5.11 1.80 7.23
CA GLY A 48 -4.96 1.81 8.68
C GLY A 48 -4.37 0.48 9.18
N LEU A 49 -3.55 0.55 10.22
CA LEU A 49 -3.04 -0.60 10.96
C LEU A 49 -3.37 -0.39 12.43
N ALA A 50 -4.10 -1.32 13.02
CA ALA A 50 -4.47 -1.24 14.43
C ALA A 50 -4.29 -2.60 15.10
N SER A 51 -3.81 -2.59 16.33
CA SER A 51 -3.83 -3.69 17.29
C SER A 51 -3.82 -3.13 18.71
N ASP A 52 -3.91 -4.03 19.68
CA ASP A 52 -3.71 -3.75 21.12
C ASP A 52 -2.36 -3.07 21.46
N LYS A 53 -1.37 -3.14 20.57
CA LYS A 53 0.02 -2.72 20.79
C LYS A 53 0.54 -1.73 19.75
N LEU A 54 -0.18 -1.53 18.65
CA LEU A 54 0.27 -0.70 17.54
C LEU A 54 -0.92 -0.02 16.87
N GLU A 55 -0.84 1.30 16.73
CA GLU A 55 -1.74 2.08 15.89
C GLU A 55 -0.88 2.86 14.88
N GLY A 56 -1.28 2.84 13.62
CA GLY A 56 -0.55 3.51 12.56
C GLY A 56 -1.19 3.35 11.20
N VAL A 57 -0.43 3.70 10.17
CA VAL A 57 -0.87 3.59 8.78
C VAL A 57 0.23 2.98 7.92
N LEU A 58 -0.16 2.14 6.98
CA LEU A 58 0.66 1.73 5.84
C LEU A 58 0.29 2.61 4.66
N ILE A 59 1.27 3.30 4.10
CA ILE A 59 1.09 4.11 2.90
C ILE A 59 1.88 3.44 1.78
N VAL A 60 1.22 3.20 0.65
CA VAL A 60 1.88 2.71 -0.56
C VAL A 60 1.63 3.70 -1.70
N SER A 61 2.71 4.20 -2.28
CA SER A 61 2.69 5.20 -3.35
C SER A 61 3.29 4.63 -4.62
N TYR A 62 2.56 4.74 -5.72
CA TYR A 62 2.86 4.16 -7.01
C TYR A 62 3.07 5.24 -8.07
N ASN A 63 4.00 4.99 -8.99
CA ASN A 63 3.99 5.68 -10.28
C ASN A 63 2.87 5.06 -11.13
N LYS A 64 2.16 5.87 -11.92
CA LYS A 64 1.02 5.43 -12.75
C LYS A 64 1.35 4.25 -13.67
N GLY A 65 2.60 4.17 -14.17
CA GLY A 65 3.05 3.07 -15.02
C GLY A 65 2.93 1.70 -14.37
N ILE A 66 3.20 1.59 -13.06
CA ILE A 66 3.07 0.32 -12.32
C ILE A 66 1.60 -0.12 -12.26
N ILE A 67 0.69 0.84 -12.06
CA ILE A 67 -0.74 0.56 -12.01
C ILE A 67 -1.25 0.13 -13.39
N PHE A 68 -0.82 0.81 -14.45
CA PHE A 68 -1.21 0.45 -15.82
C PHE A 68 -0.70 -0.93 -16.22
N GLU A 69 0.55 -1.26 -15.86
CA GLU A 69 1.12 -2.58 -16.10
C GLU A 69 0.38 -3.68 -15.34
N PHE A 70 0.06 -3.44 -14.06
CA PHE A 70 -0.76 -4.33 -13.25
C PHE A 70 -2.14 -4.56 -13.87
N MET A 71 -2.84 -3.49 -14.28
CA MET A 71 -4.14 -3.59 -14.93
C MET A 71 -4.06 -4.34 -16.26
N LYS A 72 -3.04 -4.07 -17.07
CA LYS A 72 -2.79 -4.80 -18.32
C LYS A 72 -2.59 -6.29 -18.07
N ASN A 73 -1.83 -6.67 -17.04
CA ASN A 73 -1.54 -8.08 -16.75
C ASN A 73 -2.72 -8.84 -16.15
N ILE A 74 -3.63 -8.16 -15.42
CA ILE A 74 -4.80 -8.80 -14.80
C ILE A 74 -6.04 -8.75 -15.68
N LEU A 75 -6.36 -7.59 -16.24
CA LEU A 75 -7.62 -7.33 -16.96
C LEU A 75 -7.44 -7.43 -18.48
N GLY A 76 -6.20 -7.42 -18.97
CA GLY A 76 -5.92 -7.35 -20.41
C GLY A 76 -6.23 -5.98 -21.03
N GLU A 77 -6.48 -4.97 -20.20
CA GLU A 77 -6.89 -3.63 -20.63
C GLU A 77 -5.68 -2.68 -20.72
N GLU A 78 -5.57 -1.93 -21.81
CA GLU A 78 -4.58 -0.87 -21.96
C GLU A 78 -5.16 0.46 -21.44
N VAL A 79 -4.74 0.83 -20.23
CA VAL A 79 -5.13 2.08 -19.60
C VAL A 79 -4.08 3.14 -19.92
N ALA A 80 -4.50 4.23 -20.58
CA ALA A 80 -3.61 5.34 -20.96
C ALA A 80 -3.60 6.49 -19.94
N GLU A 81 -4.63 6.58 -19.09
CA GLU A 81 -4.85 7.70 -18.18
C GLU A 81 -5.30 7.24 -16.80
N LEU A 82 -4.98 8.03 -15.78
CA LEU A 82 -5.46 7.76 -14.43
C LEU A 82 -6.96 8.02 -14.36
N ASN A 83 -7.72 6.95 -14.19
CA ASN A 83 -9.16 6.98 -14.03
C ASN A 83 -9.57 6.29 -12.71
N LYS A 84 -10.87 6.17 -12.48
CA LYS A 84 -11.40 5.54 -11.27
C LYS A 84 -10.96 4.07 -11.16
N GLU A 85 -10.91 3.33 -12.27
CA GLU A 85 -10.54 1.91 -12.30
C GLU A 85 -9.07 1.72 -11.93
N ALA A 86 -8.18 2.60 -12.40
CA ALA A 86 -6.77 2.61 -12.00
C ALA A 86 -6.59 2.87 -10.50
N VAL A 87 -7.37 3.80 -9.93
CA VAL A 87 -7.34 4.07 -8.49
C VAL A 87 -7.86 2.88 -7.69
N ASP A 88 -8.96 2.26 -8.14
CA ASP A 88 -9.53 1.06 -7.51
C ASP A 88 -8.53 -0.11 -7.58
N ALA A 89 -7.87 -0.32 -8.72
CA ALA A 89 -6.83 -1.34 -8.89
C ALA A 89 -5.61 -1.11 -7.98
N ALA A 90 -5.18 0.13 -7.81
CA ALA A 90 -4.13 0.48 -6.83
C ALA A 90 -4.57 0.15 -5.40
N GLY A 91 -5.85 0.37 -5.07
CA GLY A 91 -6.45 -0.01 -3.79
C GLY A 91 -6.39 -1.51 -3.55
N GLU A 92 -6.82 -2.32 -4.51
CA GLU A 92 -6.76 -3.79 -4.44
C GLU A 92 -5.32 -4.30 -4.30
N LEU A 93 -4.40 -3.76 -5.09
CA LEU A 93 -2.98 -4.10 -4.99
C LEU A 93 -2.42 -3.77 -3.59
N THR A 94 -2.79 -2.62 -3.04
CA THR A 94 -2.37 -2.22 -1.69
C THR A 94 -2.98 -3.12 -0.62
N ASN A 95 -4.24 -3.53 -0.78
CA ASN A 95 -4.91 -4.45 0.13
C ASN A 95 -4.21 -5.81 0.17
N GLN A 96 -3.76 -6.32 -0.97
CA GLN A 96 -2.99 -7.56 -1.04
C GLN A 96 -1.63 -7.43 -0.33
N ILE A 97 -0.90 -6.33 -0.58
CA ILE A 97 0.37 -6.04 0.11
C ILE A 97 0.14 -5.97 1.63
N SER A 98 -0.90 -5.25 2.07
CA SER A 98 -1.29 -5.14 3.48
C SER A 98 -1.60 -6.51 4.08
N GLY A 99 -2.28 -7.39 3.35
CA GLY A 99 -2.58 -8.76 3.77
C GLY A 99 -1.31 -9.58 4.05
N VAL A 100 -0.36 -9.60 3.10
CA VAL A 100 0.92 -10.30 3.29
C VAL A 100 1.74 -9.66 4.41
N PHE A 101 1.78 -8.33 4.47
CA PHE A 101 2.49 -7.59 5.50
C PHE A 101 1.98 -7.93 6.91
N ARG A 102 0.65 -7.95 7.12
CA ARG A 102 0.02 -8.35 8.38
C ARG A 102 0.43 -9.78 8.77
N ARG A 103 0.40 -10.71 7.83
CA ARG A 103 0.81 -12.12 8.05
C ARG A 103 2.28 -12.23 8.44
N GLU A 104 3.17 -11.42 7.86
CA GLU A 104 4.57 -11.41 8.27
C GLU A 104 4.77 -10.77 9.65
N LEU A 105 4.04 -9.71 9.98
CA LEU A 105 4.07 -9.10 11.32
C LEU A 105 3.56 -10.04 12.42
N GLU A 106 2.58 -10.88 12.13
CA GLU A 106 2.06 -11.89 13.07
C GLU A 106 3.17 -12.84 13.54
N LYS A 107 4.17 -13.15 12.70
CA LYS A 107 5.33 -13.98 13.07
C LYS A 107 6.19 -13.37 14.16
N PHE A 108 6.12 -12.05 14.32
CA PHE A 108 6.81 -11.30 15.36
C PHE A 108 5.91 -11.00 16.58
N GLY A 109 4.74 -11.65 16.67
CA GLY A 109 3.80 -11.49 17.79
C GLY A 109 2.95 -10.23 17.73
N LEU A 110 2.88 -9.57 16.56
CA LEU A 110 2.02 -8.42 16.32
C LEU A 110 0.84 -8.83 15.45
N LYS A 111 -0.25 -9.20 16.12
CA LYS A 111 -1.51 -9.52 15.45
C LYS A 111 -2.27 -8.23 15.20
N LEU A 112 -2.16 -7.72 13.98
CA LEU A 112 -2.96 -6.58 13.55
C LEU A 112 -4.42 -7.03 13.38
N GLU A 113 -5.34 -6.30 13.99
CA GLU A 113 -6.77 -6.48 13.75
C GLU A 113 -7.05 -6.18 12.28
N ARG A 114 -7.95 -6.96 11.66
CA ARG A 114 -8.42 -6.63 10.31
C ARG A 114 -8.91 -5.19 10.35
N SER A 115 -8.41 -4.34 9.44
CA SER A 115 -9.00 -3.02 9.31
C SER A 115 -10.45 -3.24 8.98
N GLU A 116 -11.33 -2.87 9.90
CA GLU A 116 -12.70 -2.64 9.54
C GLU A 116 -12.67 -1.61 8.41
N GLU A 117 -12.99 -2.07 7.21
CA GLU A 117 -13.12 -1.26 6.03
C GLU A 117 -14.26 -0.26 6.31
N ARG A 118 -13.92 0.90 6.88
CA ARG A 118 -14.83 2.04 6.90
C ARG A 118 -14.95 2.49 5.46
N ARG A 119 -15.88 1.89 4.72
CA ARG A 119 -16.41 2.45 3.48
C ARG A 119 -17.05 3.78 3.83
N VAL A 120 -16.24 4.83 3.87
CA VAL A 120 -16.74 6.18 3.69
C VAL A 120 -17.26 6.18 2.26
N GLY A 121 -18.59 6.11 2.13
CA GLY A 121 -19.28 6.12 0.85
C GLY A 121 -18.73 7.25 -0.02
N LYS A 122 -18.66 7.00 -1.34
CA LYS A 122 -18.24 7.93 -2.41
C LYS A 122 -18.24 9.41 -1.98
N GLU A 123 -17.15 9.86 -1.35
CA GLU A 123 -16.75 11.25 -1.02
C GLU A 123 -15.82 11.24 0.21
N CYS A 124 -14.66 10.57 0.13
CA CYS A 124 -13.52 10.99 0.95
C CYS A 124 -12.87 12.20 0.26
N ARG A 125 -13.50 13.36 0.42
CA ARG A 125 -12.84 14.65 0.17
C ARG A 125 -11.60 14.70 1.05
N SER A 126 -10.48 15.05 0.42
CA SER A 126 -9.35 15.72 1.03
C SER A 126 -9.84 16.90 1.85
N ARG A 127 -10.08 16.69 3.14
CA ARG A 127 -10.37 17.73 4.12
C ARG A 127 -9.15 17.90 5.02
N TRP A 128 -8.05 18.36 4.43
CA TRP A 128 -7.15 19.22 5.18
C TRP A 128 -7.91 20.53 5.36
N SER A 129 -8.58 20.69 6.51
CA SER A 129 -9.04 22.00 6.94
C SER A 129 -7.80 22.71 7.50
N PRO A 130 -7.31 23.81 6.89
CA PRO A 130 -6.32 24.63 7.56
C PRO A 130 -6.98 25.21 8.82
N TYR A 131 -6.24 25.17 9.91
CA TYR A 131 -6.59 25.80 11.18
C TYR A 131 -6.90 27.29 10.97
N HIS A 132 -7.95 27.77 11.63
CA HIS A 132 -7.97 29.13 12.17
C HIS A 132 -7.36 29.08 13.58
#